data_AF-A0A4R1R129-F1
#
_entry.id   AF-A0A4R1R129-F1
#
_cell.length_a   1.000
_cell.length_b   1.000
_cell.length_c   1.000
_cell.angle_alpha   90.00
_cell.angle_beta   90.00
_cell.angle_gamma   90.00
#
_symmetry.space_group_name_H-M   'P 1'
#
loop_
_entity.id
_entity.type
_entity.pdbx_description
1 polymer ?
#
loop_
_entity_poly.entity_id
_entity_poly.type
_entity_poly.pdbx_seq_one_letter_code
_entity_poly.pdbx_strand_id
1 'polypeptide(L)'
;MEKKDITIVGKLGEDYNRPYVCKECGGIMIFKGVGEYECEECRYLAYDDYGKARNYIEKNPGATSGEISEKTGVSQKAIRQMLRESRLEIASDSKTFMKCGICGANIRHGTLCEKCAVSYHRNVEEQERAKRALAGYGMDFKKRDDGAMHFIKAEQNK
;
A
#
# COMPACT_ATOMS: atom_id res chain seq x y z
N MET A 1 -34.19 -2.95 10.60
CA MET A 1 -33.82 -2.02 9.52
C MET A 1 -32.45 -1.45 9.89
N GLU A 2 -31.41 -2.14 9.43
CA GLU A 2 -30.01 -1.78 9.66
C GLU A 2 -29.72 -0.43 9.00
N LYS A 3 -29.35 0.56 9.81
CA LYS A 3 -28.83 1.83 9.32
C LYS A 3 -27.39 1.55 8.89
N LYS A 4 -27.19 1.35 7.59
CA LYS A 4 -25.86 1.17 7.01
C LYS A 4 -25.07 2.44 7.20
N ASP A 5 -23.95 2.28 7.90
CA ASP A 5 -22.97 3.29 8.24
C ASP A 5 -22.50 4.09 7.02
N ILE A 6 -22.34 5.40 7.21
CA ILE A 6 -21.61 6.26 6.29
C ILE A 6 -20.13 5.92 6.43
N THR A 7 -19.69 4.82 5.80
CA THR A 7 -18.29 4.43 5.71
C THR A 7 -17.75 4.86 4.35
N ILE A 8 -17.34 6.12 4.26
CA ILE A 8 -16.45 6.60 3.21
C ILE A 8 -15.00 6.29 3.61
N VAL A 9 -14.72 5.03 3.94
CA VAL A 9 -13.35 4.54 4.18
C VAL A 9 -13.06 3.49 3.13
N GLY A 10 -12.59 3.98 1.98
CA GLY A 10 -11.91 3.13 1.02
C GLY A 10 -10.78 2.37 1.72
N LYS A 11 -10.64 1.09 1.39
CA LYS A 11 -9.70 0.12 1.96
C LYS A 11 -8.24 0.61 1.94
N LEU A 12 -7.84 1.37 2.96
CA LEU A 12 -6.47 1.82 3.25
C LEU A 12 -6.22 1.65 4.76
N GLY A 13 -5.70 0.47 5.14
CA GLY A 13 -5.04 0.20 6.42
C GLY A 13 -5.86 0.50 7.69
N GLU A 14 -6.67 -0.45 8.15
CA GLU A 14 -7.49 -0.38 9.37
C GLU A 14 -6.69 -0.45 10.70
N ASP A 15 -5.37 -0.38 10.66
CA ASP A 15 -4.54 -0.77 11.81
C ASP A 15 -4.13 0.39 12.73
N TYR A 16 -4.36 1.65 12.34
CA TYR A 16 -3.92 2.82 13.12
C TYR A 16 -4.92 3.99 13.09
N ASN A 17 -5.09 4.63 14.25
CA ASN A 17 -6.13 5.63 14.50
C ASN A 17 -5.80 7.00 13.89
N ARG A 18 -6.78 7.59 13.18
CA ARG A 18 -6.76 8.97 12.69
C ARG A 18 -7.98 9.73 13.24
N PRO A 19 -7.78 10.81 14.01
CA PRO A 19 -8.88 11.54 14.62
C PRO A 19 -9.59 12.40 13.58
N TYR A 20 -10.83 12.05 13.24
CA TYR A 20 -11.70 12.89 12.39
C TYR A 20 -12.66 13.76 13.22
N VAL A 21 -12.90 13.38 14.48
CA VAL A 21 -13.82 14.05 15.40
C VAL A 21 -13.05 14.48 16.66
N CYS A 22 -13.27 15.72 17.10
CA CYS A 22 -12.63 16.29 18.27
C CYS A 22 -13.15 15.62 19.54
N LYS A 23 -12.25 15.21 20.43
CA LYS A 23 -12.61 14.58 21.70
C LYS A 23 -13.15 15.55 22.74
N GLU A 24 -12.83 16.84 22.61
CA GLU A 24 -13.23 17.87 23.57
C GLU A 24 -14.61 18.46 23.26
N CYS A 25 -14.92 18.73 21.98
CA CYS A 25 -16.16 19.41 21.58
C CYS A 25 -17.01 18.66 20.54
N GLY A 26 -16.50 17.60 19.92
CA GLY A 26 -17.21 16.89 18.85
C GLY A 26 -17.10 17.53 17.45
N GLY A 27 -16.47 18.70 17.32
CA GLY A 27 -16.22 19.36 16.03
C GLY A 27 -15.26 18.58 15.13
N ILE A 28 -15.12 18.99 13.87
CA ILE A 28 -14.28 18.30 12.89
C ILE A 28 -12.79 18.59 13.14
N MET A 29 -11.96 17.55 13.03
CA MET A 29 -10.51 17.65 13.12
C MET A 29 -9.91 17.87 11.72
N ILE A 30 -9.26 19.01 11.52
CA ILE A 30 -8.62 19.38 10.25
C ILE A 30 -7.16 18.95 10.28
N PHE A 31 -6.76 18.15 9.30
CA PHE A 31 -5.37 17.73 9.13
C PHE A 31 -4.47 18.93 8.81
N LYS A 32 -3.38 19.09 9.56
CA LYS A 32 -2.39 20.16 9.38
C LYS A 32 -1.12 19.69 8.69
N GLY A 33 -0.80 18.42 8.84
CA GLY A 33 0.41 17.84 8.26
C GLY A 33 1.09 16.88 9.22
N VAL A 34 1.81 15.91 8.67
CA VAL A 34 2.71 15.04 9.43
C VAL A 34 2.07 14.35 10.66
N GLY A 35 0.78 14.03 10.55
CA GLY A 35 0.00 13.38 11.61
C GLY A 35 -0.60 14.33 12.65
N GLU A 36 -0.49 15.64 12.47
CA GLU A 36 -1.10 16.66 13.32
C GLU A 36 -2.49 17.07 12.79
N TYR A 37 -3.42 17.27 13.72
CA TYR A 37 -4.79 17.69 13.46
C TYR A 37 -5.18 18.79 14.44
N GLU A 38 -5.96 19.76 13.98
CA GLU A 38 -6.50 20.84 14.79
C GLU A 38 -8.02 20.90 14.62
N CYS A 39 -8.75 21.01 15.73
CA CYS A 39 -10.19 21.21 15.69
C CYS A 39 -10.55 22.58 15.11
N GLU A 40 -11.54 22.64 14.22
CA GLU A 40 -12.01 23.90 13.64
C GLU A 40 -12.79 24.78 14.63
N GLU A 41 -13.40 24.19 15.65
CA GLU A 41 -14.25 24.89 16.63
C GLU A 41 -13.46 25.33 17.86
N CYS A 42 -12.87 24.37 18.60
CA CYS A 42 -12.20 24.65 19.87
C CYS A 42 -10.67 24.78 19.77
N ARG A 43 -10.10 24.67 18.56
CA ARG A 43 -8.64 24.74 18.29
C ARG A 43 -7.80 23.70 19.04
N TYR A 44 -8.42 22.63 19.54
CA TYR A 44 -7.71 21.52 20.18
C TYR A 44 -6.75 20.84 19.18
N LEU A 45 -5.51 20.61 19.62
CA LEU A 45 -4.48 19.92 18.85
C LEU A 45 -4.43 18.43 19.24
N ALA A 46 -4.48 17.56 18.23
CA ALA A 46 -4.33 16.13 18.40
C ALA A 46 -3.36 15.53 17.38
N TYR A 47 -2.85 14.35 17.70
CA TYR A 47 -2.02 13.58 16.79
C TYR A 47 -2.68 12.24 16.47
N ASP A 48 -2.59 11.83 15.20
CA ASP A 48 -2.85 10.45 14.81
C ASP A 48 -1.72 9.53 15.29
N ASP A 49 -1.94 8.23 15.16
CA ASP A 49 -0.95 7.23 15.60
C ASP A 49 0.39 7.33 14.85
N TYR A 50 0.37 7.82 13.60
CA TYR A 50 1.58 8.12 12.85
C TYR A 50 2.34 9.29 13.47
N GLY A 51 1.66 10.41 13.72
CA GLY A 51 2.24 11.60 14.35
C GLY A 51 2.81 11.30 15.72
N LYS A 52 2.08 10.53 16.55
CA LYS A 52 2.57 10.08 17.87
C LYS A 52 3.85 9.24 17.75
N ALA A 53 3.84 8.22 16.89
CA ALA A 53 5.00 7.33 16.72
C ALA A 53 6.21 8.09 16.16
N ARG A 54 6.01 8.91 15.12
CA ARG A 54 7.07 9.76 14.53
C ARG A 54 7.70 10.68 15.56
N ASN A 55 6.88 11.46 16.27
CA ASN A 55 7.35 12.43 17.26
C ASN A 55 8.17 11.75 18.37
N TYR A 56 7.84 10.50 18.71
CA TYR A 56 8.60 9.73 19.69
C TYR A 56 9.94 9.23 19.11
N ILE A 57 9.94 8.67 17.90
CA ILE A 57 11.14 8.16 17.22
C ILE A 57 12.16 9.29 17.00
N GLU A 58 11.72 10.48 16.59
CA GLU A 58 12.61 11.63 16.35
C GLU A 58 13.31 12.10 17.63
N LYS A 59 12.64 11.99 18.79
CA LYS A 59 13.21 12.35 20.09
C LYS A 59 14.01 11.21 20.73
N ASN A 60 13.78 9.97 20.31
CA ASN A 60 14.39 8.78 20.89
C ASN A 60 14.95 7.88 19.76
N PRO A 61 16.09 8.27 19.16
CA PRO A 61 16.77 7.43 18.18
C PRO A 61 17.07 6.05 18.77
N GLY A 62 16.75 4.99 18.03
CA GLY A 62 16.98 3.62 18.47
C GLY A 62 15.88 2.97 19.31
N ALA A 63 14.77 3.68 19.57
CA ALA A 63 13.64 3.10 20.28
C ALA A 63 13.09 1.85 19.60
N THR A 64 12.80 0.82 20.39
CA THR A 64 12.19 -0.42 19.91
C THR A 64 10.70 -0.24 19.67
N SER A 65 10.08 -1.11 18.86
CA SER A 65 8.63 -1.09 18.65
C SER A 65 7.82 -1.28 19.94
N GLY A 66 8.39 -1.98 20.94
CA GLY A 66 7.79 -2.16 22.26
C GLY A 66 7.76 -0.85 23.04
N GLU A 67 8.89 -0.15 23.12
CA GLU A 67 9.01 1.14 23.81
C GLU A 67 8.12 2.20 23.18
N ILE A 68 8.11 2.29 21.84
CA ILE A 68 7.22 3.22 21.12
C ILE A 68 5.77 2.93 21.49
N SER A 69 5.38 1.65 21.50
CA SER A 69 4.01 1.25 21.82
C SER A 69 3.62 1.63 23.24
N GLU A 70 4.49 1.35 24.22
CA GLU A 70 4.26 1.68 25.63
C GLU A 70 4.14 3.19 25.86
N LYS A 71 5.01 4.00 25.25
CA LYS A 71 5.04 5.45 25.49
C LYS A 71 4.02 6.25 24.70
N THR A 72 3.65 5.77 23.51
CA THR A 72 2.72 6.51 22.61
C THR A 72 1.29 5.98 22.65
N GLY A 73 1.09 4.77 23.18
CA GLY A 73 -0.20 4.06 23.13
C GLY A 73 -0.56 3.54 21.74
N VAL A 74 0.33 3.66 20.75
CA VAL A 74 0.13 3.12 19.40
C VAL A 74 0.39 1.62 19.42
N SER A 75 -0.43 0.82 18.73
CA SER A 75 -0.25 -0.63 18.74
C SER A 75 1.07 -1.06 18.08
N GLN A 76 1.71 -2.12 18.58
CA GLN A 76 2.91 -2.68 17.93
C GLN A 76 2.63 -3.17 16.50
N LYS A 77 1.37 -3.53 16.19
CA LYS A 77 0.94 -3.91 14.84
C LYS A 77 0.99 -2.70 13.91
N ALA A 78 0.39 -1.59 14.33
CA ALA A 78 0.44 -0.31 13.63
C ALA A 78 1.88 0.15 13.37
N ILE A 79 2.74 0.13 14.40
CA ILE A 79 4.14 0.55 14.28
C ILE A 79 4.87 -0.30 13.24
N ARG A 80 4.75 -1.63 13.33
CA ARG A 80 5.36 -2.55 12.35
C ARG A 80 4.82 -2.33 10.94
N GLN A 81 3.52 -2.06 10.81
CA GLN A 81 2.90 -1.78 9.52
C GLN A 81 3.43 -0.48 8.92
N MET A 82 3.54 0.59 9.71
CA MET A 82 4.10 1.88 9.28
C MET A 82 5.57 1.77 8.85
N LEU A 83 6.36 0.93 9.53
CA LEU A 83 7.74 0.64 9.13
C LEU A 83 7.81 -0.12 7.80
N ARG A 84 6.92 -1.09 7.57
CA ARG A 84 6.83 -1.84 6.30
C ARG A 84 6.35 -0.97 5.14
N GLU A 85 5.44 -0.05 5.40
CA GLU A 85 4.93 0.93 4.43
C GLU A 85 5.93 2.06 4.14
N SER A 86 7.12 2.04 4.75
CA SER A 86 8.14 3.09 4.66
C SER A 86 7.62 4.48 5.08
N ARG A 87 6.57 4.52 5.92
CA ARG A 87 6.06 5.76 6.51
C ARG A 87 6.91 6.21 7.70
N LEU A 88 7.46 5.24 8.42
CA LEU A 88 8.46 5.44 9.47
C LEU A 88 9.78 4.81 9.03
N GLU A 89 10.88 5.41 9.45
CA GLU A 89 12.22 4.84 9.31
C GLU A 89 12.85 4.69 10.69
N ILE A 90 13.55 3.57 10.89
CA ILE A 90 14.41 3.37 12.05
C ILE A 90 15.63 4.30 11.92
N ALA A 91 15.90 5.09 12.95
CA ALA A 91 17.07 5.97 13.01
C ALA A 91 18.38 5.21 12.70
N SER A 92 19.33 5.87 12.02
CA SER A 92 20.57 5.24 11.53
C SER A 92 21.49 4.70 12.62
N ASP A 93 21.40 5.24 13.83
CA ASP A 93 22.16 4.88 15.02
C ASP A 93 21.46 3.80 15.89
N SER A 94 20.26 3.37 15.51
CA SER A 94 19.52 2.30 16.17
C SER A 94 20.27 0.97 16.11
N LYS A 95 20.31 0.25 17.25
CA LYS A 95 20.76 -1.15 17.30
C LYS A 95 19.69 -2.15 16.85
N THR A 96 18.45 -1.70 16.69
CA THR A 96 17.30 -2.52 16.28
C THR A 96 17.07 -2.37 14.78
N PHE A 97 16.93 -3.49 14.06
CA PHE A 97 16.68 -3.51 12.62
C PHE A 97 15.52 -4.42 12.25
N MET A 98 14.83 -4.10 11.16
CA MET A 98 13.93 -5.04 10.50
C MET A 98 14.71 -6.01 9.60
N LYS A 99 14.06 -7.08 9.14
CA LYS A 99 14.67 -8.09 8.27
C LYS A 99 14.00 -8.09 6.90
N CYS A 100 14.79 -8.17 5.84
CA CYS A 100 14.33 -8.35 4.47
C CYS A 100 13.56 -9.67 4.34
N GLY A 101 12.37 -9.64 3.74
CA GLY A 101 11.53 -10.82 3.55
C GLY A 101 12.08 -11.87 2.56
N ILE A 102 13.12 -11.53 1.78
CA ILE A 102 13.75 -12.45 0.82
C ILE A 102 15.10 -12.96 1.34
N CYS A 103 16.02 -12.07 1.67
CA CYS A 103 17.40 -12.46 2.01
C CYS A 103 17.74 -12.37 3.50
N GLY A 104 16.83 -11.86 4.34
CA GLY A 104 17.08 -11.71 5.78
C GLY A 104 18.06 -10.60 6.17
N ALA A 105 18.56 -9.80 5.22
CA ALA A 105 19.40 -8.65 5.51
C ALA A 105 18.69 -7.63 6.42
N ASN A 106 19.47 -6.90 7.23
CA ASN A 106 18.94 -5.82 8.05
C ASN A 106 18.43 -4.67 7.16
N ILE A 107 17.22 -4.19 7.42
CA ILE A 107 16.59 -3.05 6.75
C ILE A 107 16.07 -2.06 7.79
N ARG A 108 16.07 -0.77 7.45
CA ARG A 108 15.56 0.30 8.33
C ARG A 108 14.09 0.62 8.11
N HIS A 109 13.58 0.30 6.93
CA HIS A 109 12.19 0.48 6.53
C HIS A 109 11.88 -0.48 5.36
N GLY A 110 10.61 -0.59 5.00
CA GLY A 110 10.15 -1.41 3.88
C GLY A 110 10.03 -2.90 4.22
N THR A 111 9.66 -3.70 3.21
CA THR A 111 9.56 -5.17 3.29
C THR A 111 10.77 -5.88 2.72
N LEU A 112 11.46 -5.25 1.76
CA LEU A 112 12.61 -5.77 1.05
C LEU A 112 13.78 -4.80 1.17
N CYS A 113 15.01 -5.33 1.21
CA CYS A 113 16.19 -4.48 1.02
C CYS A 113 16.27 -4.01 -0.43
N GLU A 114 17.00 -2.93 -0.67
CA GLU A 114 17.15 -2.30 -1.99
C GLU A 114 17.55 -3.32 -3.08
N LYS A 115 18.54 -4.17 -2.81
CA LYS A 115 19.00 -5.22 -3.74
C LYS A 115 17.88 -6.20 -4.12
N CYS A 116 17.10 -6.64 -3.13
CA CYS A 116 16.00 -7.57 -3.33
C CYS A 116 14.82 -6.90 -4.04
N ALA A 117 14.52 -5.64 -3.73
CA ALA A 117 13.48 -4.87 -4.40
C ALA A 117 13.78 -4.72 -5.90
N VAL A 118 15.01 -4.30 -6.24
CA VAL A 118 15.44 -4.17 -7.64
C VAL A 118 15.38 -5.50 -8.39
N SER A 119 15.92 -6.58 -7.79
CA SER A 119 15.86 -7.93 -8.37
C SER A 119 14.42 -8.39 -8.60
N TYR A 120 13.54 -8.16 -7.61
CA TYR A 120 12.13 -8.49 -7.69
C TYR A 120 11.44 -7.75 -8.84
N HIS A 121 11.60 -6.42 -8.93
CA HIS A 121 11.02 -5.63 -10.02
C HIS A 121 11.51 -6.09 -11.39
N ARG A 122 12.81 -6.38 -11.54
CA ARG A 122 13.37 -6.89 -12.80
C ARG A 122 12.75 -8.23 -13.22
N ASN A 123 12.60 -9.16 -12.28
CA ASN A 123 11.98 -10.46 -12.55
C ASN A 123 10.51 -10.30 -12.96
N VAL A 124 9.76 -9.41 -12.30
CA VAL A 124 8.36 -9.12 -12.64
C VAL A 124 8.25 -8.52 -14.04
N GLU A 125 9.09 -7.54 -14.38
CA GLU A 125 9.12 -6.95 -15.73
C GLU A 125 9.42 -7.98 -16.81
N GLU A 126 10.37 -8.88 -16.58
CA GLU A 126 10.72 -9.94 -17.52
C GLU A 126 9.55 -10.91 -17.73
N GLN A 127 8.88 -11.31 -16.66
CA GLN A 127 7.68 -12.15 -16.74
C GLN A 127 6.56 -11.48 -17.53
N GLU A 128 6.32 -10.19 -17.31
CA GLU A 128 5.29 -9.45 -18.06
C GLU A 128 5.65 -9.27 -19.54
N ARG A 129 6.93 -9.06 -19.86
CA ARG A 129 7.41 -9.04 -21.26
C ARG A 129 7.22 -10.41 -21.93
N ALA A 130 7.56 -11.50 -21.25
CA ALA A 130 7.38 -12.86 -21.77
C ALA A 130 5.90 -13.20 -22.02
N LYS A 131 5.01 -12.85 -21.08
CA LYS A 131 3.55 -13.02 -21.25
C LYS A 131 3.02 -12.25 -22.47
N ARG A 132 3.46 -11.00 -22.66
CA ARG A 132 3.07 -10.19 -23.83
C ARG A 132 3.59 -10.76 -25.14
N ALA A 133 4.81 -11.29 -25.16
CA ALA A 133 5.37 -11.96 -26.33
C ALA A 133 4.57 -13.23 -26.70
N LEU A 134 4.14 -14.01 -25.71
CA LEU A 134 3.34 -15.22 -25.92
C LEU A 134 1.91 -14.91 -26.39
N ALA A 135 1.29 -13.82 -25.90
CA ALA A 135 -0.05 -13.40 -26.31
C ALA A 135 -0.15 -12.98 -27.80
N GLY A 136 0.99 -12.72 -28.46
CA GLY A 136 1.06 -12.42 -29.90
C GLY A 136 1.03 -13.64 -30.82
N TYR A 137 1.19 -14.87 -30.28
CA TYR A 137 1.06 -16.10 -31.08
C TYR A 137 -0.41 -16.54 -31.08
N GLY A 138 -1.14 -16.15 -32.13
CA GLY A 138 -2.56 -16.42 -32.30
C GLY A 138 -2.91 -17.89 -32.10
N MET A 139 -3.70 -18.18 -31.08
CA MET A 139 -4.41 -19.45 -30.90
C MET A 139 -5.63 -19.50 -31.84
N ASP A 140 -5.44 -19.24 -33.14
CA ASP A 140 -6.44 -19.52 -34.16
C ASP A 140 -6.18 -20.92 -34.73
N PHE A 141 -6.45 -21.95 -33.92
CA PHE A 141 -6.79 -23.26 -34.47
C PHE A 141 -8.19 -23.17 -35.08
N LYS A 142 -8.32 -22.42 -36.19
CA LYS A 142 -9.50 -22.52 -37.04
C LYS A 142 -9.55 -23.94 -37.57
N LYS A 143 -10.53 -24.70 -37.07
CA LYS A 143 -11.02 -25.93 -37.66
C LYS A 143 -11.10 -25.70 -39.17
N ARG A 144 -10.40 -26.53 -39.94
CA ARG A 144 -10.32 -26.40 -41.41
C ARG A 144 -11.73 -26.55 -41.97
N ASP A 145 -12.39 -25.45 -42.29
CA ASP A 145 -13.54 -25.45 -43.18
C ASP A 145 -13.03 -25.78 -44.58
N ASP A 146 -13.64 -26.80 -45.15
CA ASP A 146 -13.54 -27.33 -46.50
C ASP A 146 -14.05 -26.28 -47.50
N GLY A 147 -13.17 -25.34 -47.86
CA GLY A 147 -13.45 -24.27 -48.80
C GLY A 147 -13.90 -24.77 -50.18
N ALA A 148 -15.20 -24.74 -50.44
CA ALA A 148 -15.76 -24.82 -51.78
C ALA A 148 -15.61 -23.47 -52.49
N MET A 149 -14.90 -23.46 -53.62
CA MET A 149 -14.69 -22.26 -54.44
C MET A 149 -16.00 -21.86 -55.16
N HIS A 150 -16.51 -20.67 -54.87
CA HIS A 150 -17.61 -20.06 -55.63
C HIS A 150 -17.09 -19.51 -56.96
N PHE A 151 -17.02 -20.34 -58.00
CA PHE A 151 -16.86 -19.86 -59.37
C PHE A 151 -18.21 -19.89 -60.13
N ILE A 152 -18.72 -18.69 -60.39
CA ILE A 152 -19.49 -18.22 -61.56
C ILE A 152 -20.67 -19.10 -62.04
N LYS A 153 -21.92 -18.63 -61.82
CA LYS A 153 -23.04 -18.95 -62.72
C LYS A 153 -23.29 -17.76 -63.63
N ALA A 154 -22.90 -17.92 -64.90
CA ALA A 154 -23.28 -17.04 -65.99
C ALA A 154 -24.78 -17.17 -66.29
N GLU A 155 -25.45 -16.03 -66.32
CA GLU A 155 -26.49 -15.61 -67.27
C GLU A 155 -27.57 -16.64 -67.66
N GLN A 156 -28.75 -16.48 -67.06
CA GLN A 156 -30.02 -16.90 -67.67
C GLN A 156 -30.78 -15.65 -68.10
N ASN A 157 -30.80 -15.36 -69.40
CA ASN A 157 -31.88 -14.58 -69.98
C ASN A 157 -32.00 -14.87 -71.49
N LYS A 158 -32.87 -15.82 -71.84
CA LYS A 158 -33.65 -15.80 -73.09
C LYS A 158 -34.85 -16.73 -73.01
#